data_AF-A0AAW1JBR2-F1
#
_entry.id   AF-A0AAW1JBR2-F1
#
_cell.length_a   1.000
_cell.length_b   1.000
_cell.length_c   1.000
_cell.angle_alpha   90.00
_cell.angle_beta   90.00
_cell.angle_gamma   90.00
#
_symmetry.space_group_name_H-M   'P 1'
#
loop_
_entity.id
_entity.type
_entity.pdbx_description
1 polymer ?
#
loop_
_entity_poly.entity_id
_entity_poly.type
_entity_poly.pdbx_seq_one_letter_code
_entity_poly.pdbx_strand_id
1 'polypeptide(L)'
;MLAIMETNTWIPAEQPVIEEDISLHLNSKTFQRPNILSYYFTATGPDHFNIYLSPKLNIRLLNTSFDSIVPENVPIWNNRPIYFVNYVWGVSKAPLNFRIDLEVPENWNGTSIEIGISGKGVHDARNRYTVQFRSFLDDFPKWADIIRAVANFKSWEM
;
A
#
# COMPACT_ATOMS: atom_id res chain seq x y z
N MET A 1 -16.67 -15.12 14.35
CA MET A 1 -15.24 -14.77 14.50
C MET A 1 -15.02 -13.31 14.08
N LEU A 2 -15.78 -12.36 14.65
CA LEU A 2 -15.73 -10.92 14.30
C LEU A 2 -15.35 -10.04 15.50
N ALA A 3 -15.41 -10.56 16.73
CA ALA A 3 -15.24 -9.78 17.96
C ALA A 3 -13.78 -9.34 18.25
N ILE A 4 -12.76 -9.96 17.64
CA ILE A 4 -11.35 -9.63 17.94
C ILE A 4 -10.91 -8.34 17.23
N MET A 5 -11.64 -7.86 16.22
CA MET A 5 -11.33 -6.60 15.52
C MET A 5 -11.92 -5.35 16.20
N GLU A 6 -12.73 -5.48 17.25
CA GLU A 6 -13.35 -4.33 17.93
C GLU A 6 -12.44 -3.66 18.96
N THR A 7 -11.40 -4.35 19.44
CA THR A 7 -10.48 -3.83 20.46
C THR A 7 -9.06 -3.71 19.90
N ASN A 8 -8.77 -2.60 19.23
CA ASN A 8 -7.40 -2.23 18.92
C ASN A 8 -6.76 -1.63 20.18
N THR A 9 -5.74 -2.29 20.74
CA THR A 9 -4.95 -1.74 21.84
C THR A 9 -3.79 -0.93 21.25
N TRP A 10 -3.77 0.38 21.53
CA TRP A 10 -2.66 1.25 21.16
C TRP A 10 -1.74 1.45 22.36
N ILE A 11 -0.44 1.17 22.18
CA ILE A 11 0.59 1.47 23.18
C ILE A 11 1.27 2.78 22.75
N PRO A 12 1.17 3.85 23.55
CA PRO A 12 1.87 5.10 23.25
C PRO A 12 3.39 4.88 23.13
N ALA A 13 3.98 5.33 22.02
CA ALA A 13 5.41 5.21 21.75
C ALA A 13 5.93 6.41 20.96
N GLU A 14 7.25 6.59 20.98
CA GLU A 14 7.99 7.49 20.10
C GLU A 14 7.74 7.15 18.61
N GLN A 15 7.89 8.16 17.75
CA GLN A 15 7.79 7.96 16.30
C GLN A 15 8.84 6.94 15.83
N PRO A 16 8.46 5.99 14.97
CA PRO A 16 9.40 5.00 14.46
C PRO A 16 10.45 5.67 13.56
N VAL A 17 11.65 5.07 13.52
CA VAL A 17 12.70 5.47 12.58
C VAL A 17 12.44 4.79 11.24
N ILE A 18 12.05 5.56 10.23
CA ILE A 18 11.81 5.05 8.87
C ILE A 18 13.09 5.22 8.04
N GLU A 19 13.82 4.13 7.83
CA GLU A 19 15.03 4.12 7.00
C GLU A 19 14.71 4.03 5.49
N GLU A 20 13.73 3.20 5.13
CA GLU A 20 13.25 3.05 3.76
C GLU A 20 11.82 3.56 3.63
N ASP A 21 11.69 4.76 3.09
CA ASP A 21 10.39 5.41 2.95
C ASP A 21 9.64 4.97 1.68
N ILE A 22 8.33 5.06 1.74
CA ILE A 22 7.46 4.76 0.61
C ILE A 22 7.43 5.96 -0.33
N SER A 23 7.52 5.69 -1.63
CA SER A 23 7.25 6.68 -2.67
C SER A 23 6.38 6.11 -3.78
N LEU A 24 5.54 6.97 -4.35
CA LEU A 24 4.79 6.71 -5.56
C LEU A 24 5.03 7.87 -6.52
N HIS A 25 5.60 7.56 -7.68
CA HIS A 25 5.83 8.52 -8.74
C HIS A 25 4.90 8.24 -9.91
N LEU A 26 4.16 9.26 -10.34
CA LEU A 26 3.35 9.22 -11.55
C LEU A 26 4.24 9.52 -12.76
N ASN A 27 4.54 8.49 -13.55
CA ASN A 27 5.38 8.62 -14.75
C ASN A 27 4.59 9.22 -15.91
N SER A 28 3.34 8.81 -16.10
CA SER A 28 2.47 9.33 -17.16
C SER A 28 0.99 9.12 -16.86
N LYS A 29 0.16 10.05 -17.35
CA LYS A 29 -1.30 10.02 -17.32
C LYS A 29 -1.80 10.37 -18.71
N THR A 30 -2.49 9.44 -19.38
CA THR A 30 -2.95 9.64 -20.76
C THR A 30 -4.35 9.06 -20.97
N PHE A 31 -5.15 9.73 -21.79
CA PHE A 31 -6.40 9.14 -22.30
C PHE A 31 -6.07 8.24 -23.49
N GLN A 32 -6.38 6.95 -23.38
CA GLN A 32 -6.28 6.00 -24.48
C GLN A 32 -7.50 6.10 -25.40
N ARG A 33 -8.65 6.44 -24.81
CA ARG A 33 -9.94 6.72 -25.45
C ARG A 33 -10.65 7.80 -24.62
N PRO A 34 -11.73 8.44 -25.11
CA PRO A 34 -12.44 9.48 -24.36
C PRO A 34 -12.90 9.08 -22.94
N ASN A 35 -13.12 7.78 -22.71
CA ASN A 35 -13.57 7.20 -21.45
C ASN A 35 -12.55 6.24 -20.80
N ILE A 36 -11.31 6.15 -21.31
CA ILE A 36 -10.28 5.28 -20.75
C ILE A 36 -9.04 6.10 -20.38
N LEU A 37 -8.78 6.18 -19.08
CA LEU A 37 -7.67 6.90 -18.49
C LEU A 37 -6.61 5.92 -18.01
N SER A 38 -5.42 5.97 -18.60
CA SER A 38 -4.28 5.13 -18.24
C SER A 38 -3.30 5.91 -17.38
N TYR A 39 -2.85 5.26 -16.32
CA TYR A 39 -1.78 5.74 -15.45
C TYR A 39 -0.60 4.77 -15.48
N TYR A 40 0.61 5.31 -15.51
CA TYR A 40 1.84 4.56 -15.33
C TYR A 40 2.60 5.08 -14.11
N PHE A 41 2.96 4.18 -13.20
CA PHE A 41 3.56 4.51 -11.92
C PHE A 41 4.88 3.78 -11.68
N THR A 42 5.72 4.38 -10.86
CA THR A 42 6.85 3.72 -10.19
C THR A 42 6.64 3.85 -8.68
N ALA A 43 6.54 2.71 -7.99
CA ALA A 43 6.48 2.65 -6.54
C ALA A 43 7.81 2.14 -5.97
N THR A 44 8.24 2.73 -4.85
CA THR A 44 9.39 2.26 -4.07
C THR A 44 9.02 2.15 -2.61
N GLY A 45 9.68 1.25 -1.89
CA GLY A 45 9.45 1.05 -0.47
C GLY A 45 10.40 0.00 0.11
N PRO A 46 10.10 -0.49 1.33
CA PRO A 46 10.83 -1.57 1.98
C PRO A 46 10.64 -2.92 1.26
N ASP A 47 11.21 -3.98 1.83
CA ASP A 47 11.13 -5.38 1.36
C ASP A 47 9.69 -5.87 1.13
N HIS A 48 8.74 -5.42 1.96
CA HIS A 48 7.33 -5.74 1.84
C HIS A 48 6.53 -4.44 1.77
N PHE A 49 5.76 -4.24 0.70
CA PHE A 49 4.75 -3.20 0.71
C PHE A 49 3.48 -3.63 -0.01
N ASN A 50 2.37 -3.08 0.47
CA ASN A 50 1.04 -3.33 -0.02
C ASN A 50 0.52 -2.09 -0.73
N ILE A 51 -0.03 -2.25 -1.92
CA ILE A 51 -0.71 -1.18 -2.66
C ILE A 51 -2.22 -1.43 -2.57
N TYR A 52 -2.94 -0.39 -2.19
CA TYR A 52 -4.39 -0.31 -2.18
C TYR A 52 -4.82 0.63 -3.29
N LEU A 53 -5.66 0.15 -4.19
CA LEU A 53 -6.23 0.92 -5.29
C LEU A 53 -7.73 1.09 -5.03
N SER A 54 -8.19 2.32 -4.93
CA SER A 54 -9.61 2.64 -4.71
C SER A 54 -10.09 3.63 -5.77
N PRO A 55 -10.59 3.17 -6.94
CA PRO A 55 -11.24 4.04 -7.92
C PRO A 55 -12.37 4.86 -7.28
N LYS A 56 -12.55 6.11 -7.71
CA LYS A 56 -13.62 6.97 -7.19
C LYS A 56 -15.00 6.49 -7.68
N LEU A 57 -16.06 7.05 -7.12
CA LEU A 57 -17.42 6.63 -7.46
C LEU A 57 -17.66 6.76 -8.97
N ASN A 58 -18.34 5.76 -9.57
CA ASN A 58 -18.60 5.67 -11.01
C ASN A 58 -17.35 5.52 -11.89
N ILE A 59 -16.21 5.14 -11.31
CA ILE A 59 -14.98 4.80 -12.04
C ILE A 59 -14.64 3.33 -11.79
N ARG A 60 -14.28 2.62 -12.86
CA ARG A 60 -13.98 1.18 -12.79
C ARG A 60 -12.54 0.91 -13.17
N LEU A 61 -11.87 0.05 -12.42
CA LEU A 61 -10.57 -0.47 -12.80
C LEU A 61 -10.77 -1.53 -13.90
N LEU A 62 -10.26 -1.27 -15.10
CA LEU A 62 -10.44 -2.15 -16.26
C LEU A 62 -9.30 -3.15 -16.39
N ASN A 63 -8.06 -2.65 -16.35
CA ASN A 63 -6.86 -3.45 -16.53
C ASN A 63 -5.76 -3.02 -15.56
N THR A 64 -4.85 -3.94 -15.28
CA THR A 64 -3.60 -3.66 -14.58
C THR A 64 -2.45 -4.35 -15.31
N SER A 65 -1.21 -3.94 -15.03
CA SER A 65 -0.03 -4.70 -15.46
C SER A 65 0.35 -5.85 -14.52
N PHE A 66 -0.42 -6.09 -13.45
CA PHE A 66 -0.13 -7.13 -12.46
C PHE A 66 -0.69 -8.49 -12.89
N ASP A 67 -1.91 -8.50 -13.40
CA ASP A 67 -2.61 -9.69 -13.86
C ASP A 67 -3.44 -9.36 -15.11
N SER A 68 -3.66 -10.39 -15.92
CA SER A 68 -4.54 -10.40 -17.08
C SER A 68 -6.02 -10.16 -16.75
N ILE A 69 -6.44 -10.45 -15.51
CA ILE A 69 -7.84 -10.34 -15.07
C ILE A 69 -7.90 -9.46 -13.82
N VAL A 70 -8.79 -8.47 -13.85
CA VAL A 70 -9.13 -7.66 -12.66
C VAL A 70 -10.20 -8.40 -11.85
N PRO A 71 -10.01 -8.64 -10.55
CA PRO A 71 -11.01 -9.34 -9.71
C PRO A 71 -12.32 -8.54 -9.61
N GLU A 72 -13.47 -9.21 -9.75
CA GLU A 72 -14.78 -8.54 -9.68
C GLU A 72 -15.38 -8.52 -8.25
N ASN A 73 -15.12 -9.57 -7.46
CA ASN A 73 -15.65 -9.71 -6.10
C ASN A 73 -14.67 -9.17 -5.05
N VAL A 74 -14.43 -7.86 -5.09
CA VAL A 74 -13.51 -7.17 -4.17
C VAL A 74 -14.24 -6.53 -2.97
N PRO A 75 -13.56 -6.35 -1.82
CA PRO A 75 -14.12 -5.61 -0.71
C PRO A 75 -14.57 -4.20 -1.09
N ILE A 76 -15.70 -3.77 -0.53
CA ILE A 76 -16.23 -2.42 -0.71
C ILE A 76 -15.96 -1.59 0.55
N TRP A 77 -15.36 -0.42 0.38
CA TRP A 77 -15.14 0.56 1.44
C TRP A 77 -15.60 1.94 0.98
N ASN A 78 -16.38 2.63 1.81
CA ASN A 78 -16.99 3.92 1.44
C ASN A 78 -17.69 3.88 0.08
N ASN A 79 -18.43 2.79 -0.20
CA ASN A 79 -19.13 2.54 -1.46
C ASN A 79 -18.22 2.48 -2.71
N ARG A 80 -16.94 2.15 -2.54
CA ARG A 80 -15.97 1.99 -3.63
C ARG A 80 -15.24 0.65 -3.54
N PRO A 81 -14.92 0.01 -4.68
CA PRO A 81 -14.10 -1.20 -4.68
C PRO A 81 -12.67 -0.89 -4.22
N ILE A 82 -12.10 -1.77 -3.41
CA ILE A 82 -10.67 -1.74 -3.04
C ILE A 82 -9.96 -2.95 -3.64
N TYR A 83 -8.95 -2.70 -4.44
CA TYR A 83 -8.03 -3.72 -4.93
C TYR A 83 -6.75 -3.70 -4.10
N PHE A 84 -6.21 -4.88 -3.85
CA PHE A 84 -5.04 -5.10 -3.03
C PHE A 84 -3.95 -5.78 -3.84
N VAL A 85 -2.74 -5.23 -3.79
CA VAL A 85 -1.54 -5.83 -4.37
C VAL A 85 -0.51 -5.99 -3.25
N ASN A 86 -0.08 -7.23 -3.02
CA ASN A 86 1.04 -7.53 -2.15
C ASN A 86 2.32 -7.60 -2.99
N TYR A 87 3.30 -6.75 -2.68
CA TYR A 87 4.60 -6.78 -3.33
C TYR A 87 5.68 -7.09 -2.30
N VAL A 88 6.45 -8.14 -2.58
CA VAL A 88 7.54 -8.62 -1.74
C VAL A 88 8.75 -8.89 -2.61
N TRP A 89 9.93 -8.46 -2.15
CA TRP A 89 11.21 -8.76 -2.79
C TRP A 89 12.23 -9.23 -1.75
N GLY A 90 13.21 -10.04 -2.19
CA GLY A 90 14.21 -10.65 -1.29
C GLY A 90 15.64 -10.24 -1.62
N VAL A 91 16.19 -10.80 -2.70
CA VAL A 91 17.63 -10.71 -3.01
C VAL A 91 18.03 -9.33 -3.55
N SER A 92 17.27 -8.78 -4.49
CA SER A 92 17.56 -7.49 -5.12
C SER A 92 16.38 -6.55 -4.98
N LYS A 93 16.69 -5.32 -4.55
CA LYS A 93 15.71 -4.23 -4.48
C LYS A 93 15.42 -3.74 -5.90
N ALA A 94 14.15 -3.70 -6.27
CA ALA A 94 13.70 -3.13 -7.53
C ALA A 94 12.48 -2.23 -7.30
N PRO A 95 12.41 -1.05 -7.94
CA PRO A 95 11.18 -0.28 -8.01
C PRO A 95 10.07 -1.10 -8.71
N LEU A 96 8.85 -1.01 -8.20
CA LEU A 96 7.68 -1.62 -8.82
C LEU A 96 7.11 -0.64 -9.86
N ASN A 97 7.30 -0.96 -11.14
CA ASN A 97 6.65 -0.21 -12.21
C ASN A 97 5.33 -0.90 -12.57
N PHE A 98 4.24 -0.13 -12.63
CA PHE A 98 2.93 -0.70 -12.97
C PHE A 98 2.04 0.27 -13.73
N ARG A 99 1.14 -0.31 -14.53
CA ARG A 99 0.09 0.41 -15.26
C ARG A 99 -1.27 0.04 -14.71
N ILE A 100 -2.18 1.00 -14.67
CA ILE A 100 -3.61 0.77 -14.48
C ILE A 100 -4.40 1.53 -15.53
N ASP A 101 -5.49 0.93 -16.00
CA ASP A 101 -6.41 1.53 -16.95
C ASP A 101 -7.78 1.66 -16.27
N LEU A 102 -8.32 2.87 -16.22
CA LEU A 102 -9.60 3.20 -15.58
C LEU A 102 -10.65 3.57 -16.63
N GLU A 103 -11.87 3.06 -16.45
CA GLU A 103 -13.06 3.55 -17.14
C GLU A 103 -13.58 4.78 -16.39
N VAL A 104 -13.61 5.91 -17.08
CA VAL A 104 -14.06 7.20 -16.54
C VAL A 104 -15.19 7.77 -17.39
N PRO A 105 -16.06 8.64 -16.85
CA PRO A 105 -17.01 9.40 -17.65
C PRO A 105 -16.33 10.20 -18.77
N GLU A 106 -17.04 10.48 -19.87
CA GLU A 106 -16.49 11.33 -20.94
C GLU A 106 -16.09 12.71 -20.41
N ASN A 107 -14.97 13.25 -20.92
CA ASN A 107 -14.40 14.54 -20.50
C ASN A 107 -14.03 14.63 -19.01
N TRP A 108 -13.68 13.50 -18.39
CA TRP A 108 -13.25 13.45 -16.99
C TRP A 108 -12.05 14.36 -16.69
N ASN A 109 -12.18 15.24 -15.71
CA ASN A 109 -11.11 16.15 -15.27
C ASN A 109 -10.81 16.07 -13.75
N GLY A 110 -11.53 15.21 -13.03
CA GLY A 110 -11.42 15.09 -11.57
C GLY A 110 -10.42 14.03 -11.10
N THR A 111 -10.37 13.82 -9.79
CA THR A 111 -9.64 12.72 -9.16
C THR A 111 -10.29 11.39 -9.53
N SER A 112 -9.58 10.52 -10.23
CA SER A 112 -10.09 9.22 -10.66
C SER A 112 -9.85 8.10 -9.65
N ILE A 113 -8.79 8.19 -8.85
CA ILE A 113 -8.37 7.11 -7.96
C ILE A 113 -7.66 7.62 -6.72
N GLU A 114 -7.87 6.92 -5.61
CA GLU A 114 -7.04 6.97 -4.41
C GLU A 114 -6.10 5.78 -4.40
N ILE A 115 -4.81 6.03 -4.15
CA ILE A 115 -3.80 4.98 -4.01
C ILE A 115 -3.22 5.09 -2.60
N GLY A 116 -3.29 4.01 -1.83
CA GLY A 116 -2.63 3.88 -0.55
C GLY A 116 -1.47 2.90 -0.67
N ILE A 117 -0.33 3.20 -0.06
CA ILE A 117 0.77 2.23 0.05
C ILE A 117 1.16 2.11 1.52
N SER A 118 1.22 0.87 2.00
CA SER A 118 1.75 0.53 3.33
C SER A 118 3.04 -0.25 3.16
N GLY A 119 4.12 0.26 3.72
CA GLY A 119 5.43 -0.37 3.77
C GLY A 119 5.61 -1.06 5.11
N LYS A 120 6.27 -2.22 5.09
CA LYS A 120 6.62 -2.98 6.28
C LYS A 120 8.05 -3.46 6.12
N GLY A 121 8.99 -2.92 6.90
CA GLY A 121 10.34 -3.46 7.01
C GLY A 121 10.30 -4.65 7.95
N VAL A 122 10.43 -5.87 7.43
CA VAL A 122 10.42 -7.10 8.26
C VAL A 122 11.83 -7.64 8.54
N HIS A 123 12.83 -7.20 7.78
CA HIS A 123 14.20 -7.62 7.99
C HIS A 123 14.88 -6.82 9.11
N ASP A 124 14.89 -7.40 10.30
CA ASP A 124 15.45 -6.81 11.53
C ASP A 124 16.85 -6.22 11.40
N ALA A 125 17.72 -6.85 10.64
CA ALA A 125 19.10 -6.37 10.45
C ALA A 125 19.17 -4.99 9.79
N ARG A 126 18.12 -4.56 9.09
CA ARG A 126 18.03 -3.27 8.40
C ARG A 126 17.19 -2.25 9.16
N ASN A 127 16.34 -2.70 10.07
CA ASN A 127 15.45 -1.82 10.82
C ASN A 127 16.19 -1.16 11.98
N ARG A 128 15.90 0.11 12.22
CA ARG A 128 16.30 0.79 13.45
C ARG A 128 15.10 1.02 14.34
N TYR A 129 15.26 0.57 15.57
CA TYR A 129 14.28 0.72 16.62
C TYR A 129 14.70 1.83 17.59
N THR A 130 13.70 2.62 18.04
CA THR A 130 13.88 3.63 19.09
C THR A 130 14.33 2.97 20.40
N VAL A 131 14.91 3.76 21.31
CA VAL A 131 15.34 3.23 22.61
C VAL A 131 14.13 2.69 23.38
N GLN A 132 13.02 3.43 23.38
CA GLN A 132 11.78 2.99 24.02
C GLN A 132 11.27 1.65 23.48
N PHE A 133 11.26 1.46 22.16
CA PHE A 133 10.79 0.20 21.57
C PHE A 133 11.71 -0.96 21.91
N ARG A 134 13.04 -0.74 21.96
CA ARG A 134 13.99 -1.78 22.41
C ARG A 134 13.73 -2.19 23.85
N SER A 135 13.56 -1.23 24.77
CA SER A 135 13.22 -1.52 26.17
C SER A 135 11.92 -2.32 26.30
N PHE A 136 10.89 -1.99 25.51
CA PHE A 136 9.66 -2.77 25.48
C PHE A 136 9.88 -4.22 25.02
N LEU A 137 10.76 -4.45 24.04
CA LEU A 137 11.09 -5.80 23.59
C LEU A 137 11.88 -6.59 24.65
N ASP A 138 12.70 -5.92 25.46
CA ASP A 138 13.49 -6.55 26.52
C ASP A 138 12.63 -7.04 27.70
N ASP A 139 11.41 -6.52 27.86
CA ASP A 139 10.46 -6.95 28.89
C ASP A 139 9.81 -8.32 28.61
N PHE A 140 9.94 -8.83 27.39
CA PHE A 140 9.41 -10.14 27.03
C PHE A 140 10.27 -11.29 27.59
N PRO A 141 9.66 -12.43 27.95
CA PRO A 141 10.42 -13.59 28.40
C PRO A 141 11.41 -14.09 27.33
N LYS A 142 12.56 -14.60 27.77
CA LYS A 142 13.62 -15.12 26.87
C LYS A 142 13.17 -16.25 25.93
N TRP A 143 12.09 -16.95 26.25
CA TRP A 143 11.54 -18.03 25.42
C TRP A 143 10.60 -17.51 24.32
N ALA A 144 10.21 -16.23 24.35
CA ALA A 144 9.32 -15.65 23.36
C ALA A 144 10.07 -15.33 22.07
N ASP A 145 9.54 -15.81 20.94
CA ASP A 145 9.96 -15.36 19.62
C ASP A 145 9.10 -14.17 19.20
N ILE A 146 9.73 -13.01 18.99
CA ILE A 146 9.04 -11.75 18.76
C ILE A 146 9.23 -11.33 17.32
N ILE A 147 8.14 -11.35 16.55
CA ILE A 147 8.11 -10.79 15.20
C ILE A 147 7.83 -9.29 15.33
N ARG A 148 8.84 -8.50 15.02
CA ARG A 148 8.78 -7.03 15.00
C ARG A 148 8.92 -6.52 13.57
N ALA A 149 8.29 -5.38 13.31
CA ALA A 149 8.38 -4.71 12.03
C ALA A 149 8.17 -3.22 12.22
N VAL A 150 8.85 -2.42 11.39
CA VAL A 150 8.55 -1.00 11.25
C VAL A 150 7.61 -0.83 10.08
N ALA A 151 6.55 -0.04 10.24
CA ALA A 151 5.60 0.22 9.18
C ALA A 151 5.36 1.72 9.00
N ASN A 152 5.12 2.10 7.75
CA ASN A 152 4.67 3.43 7.36
C ASN A 152 3.52 3.31 6.35
N PHE A 153 2.75 4.37 6.20
CA PHE A 153 1.64 4.46 5.26
C PHE A 153 1.62 5.84 4.61
N LYS A 154 1.37 5.86 3.30
CA LYS A 154 1.14 7.09 2.53
C LYS A 154 0.01 6.87 1.54
N SER A 155 -0.71 7.95 1.24
CA SER A 155 -1.81 7.93 0.28
C SER A 155 -1.73 9.11 -0.69
N TRP A 156 -2.25 8.89 -1.89
CA TRP A 156 -2.28 9.86 -2.97
C TRP A 156 -3.66 9.88 -3.63
N GLU A 157 -4.07 11.06 -4.08
CA GLU A 157 -5.26 11.29 -4.90
C GLU A 157 -4.82 11.75 -6.30
N MET A 158 -5.31 11.11 -7.37
CA MET A 158 -4.80 11.27 -8.75
C MET A 158 -5.89 11.44 -9.82
#